data_AF-A0A255Y6H1-F1
#
_entry.id   AF-A0A255Y6H1-F1
#
_cell.length_a   1.000
_cell.length_b   1.000
_cell.length_c   1.000
_cell.angle_alpha   90.00
_cell.angle_beta   90.00
_cell.angle_gamma   90.00
#
_symmetry.space_group_name_H-M   'P 1'
#
loop_
_entity.id
_entity.type
_entity.pdbx_description
1 polymer ?
#
loop_
_entity_poly.entity_id
_entity_poly.type
_entity_poly.pdbx_seq_one_letter_code
_entity_poly.pdbx_strand_id
1 'polypeptide(L)'
;MGALMLAMAAWYFGRLGPAAWQPGGTLPVGTLIAYLFLTIAGSILVQAVLAIRNRGEAGSPADEREAAASARAVAWAGHLLTLVLVGALLWFMGHGDGMMLFHALFAGLLASQAVVHLGTAWLLRRGF
;
A
#
# COMPACT_ATOMS: atom_id res chain seq x y z
N MET A 1 8.11 4.69 5.45
CA MET A 1 7.01 3.74 5.11
C MET A 1 6.52 3.88 3.68
N GLY A 2 6.07 5.06 3.20
CA GLY A 2 5.58 5.22 1.82
C GLY A 2 6.57 4.77 0.73
N ALA A 3 7.86 5.09 0.86
CA ALA A 3 8.89 4.62 -0.08
C ALA A 3 9.06 3.08 -0.09
N LEU A 4 8.93 2.43 1.08
CA LEU A 4 8.96 0.97 1.17
C LEU A 4 7.75 0.36 0.46
N MET A 5 6.55 0.94 0.64
CA MET A 5 5.33 0.48 -0.02
C MET A 5 5.44 0.58 -1.55
N LEU A 6 6.00 1.68 -2.06
CA LEU A 6 6.30 1.83 -3.48
C LEU A 6 7.32 0.80 -3.98
N ALA A 7 8.39 0.56 -3.22
CA ALA A 7 9.41 -0.42 -3.59
C ALA A 7 8.85 -1.85 -3.62
N MET A 8 8.03 -2.21 -2.63
CA MET A 8 7.39 -3.53 -2.58
C MET A 8 6.35 -3.68 -3.70
N ALA A 9 5.58 -2.64 -4.01
CA ALA A 9 4.69 -2.64 -5.16
C ALA A 9 5.45 -2.84 -6.48
N ALA A 10 6.53 -2.07 -6.70
CA ALA A 10 7.36 -2.21 -7.89
C ALA A 10 7.96 -3.62 -8.02
N TRP A 11 8.43 -4.18 -6.91
CA TRP A 11 8.96 -5.55 -6.89
C TRP A 11 7.87 -6.58 -7.23
N TYR A 12 6.70 -6.47 -6.62
CA TYR A 12 5.57 -7.37 -6.86
C TYR A 12 5.13 -7.34 -8.32
N PHE A 13 4.86 -6.15 -8.87
CA PHE A 13 4.40 -6.01 -10.25
C PHE A 13 5.51 -6.27 -11.28
N GLY A 14 6.78 -6.09 -10.92
CA GLY A 14 7.90 -6.42 -11.80
C GLY A 14 8.21 -7.92 -11.87
N ARG A 15 7.96 -8.67 -10.78
CA ARG A 15 8.30 -10.11 -10.71
C ARG A 15 7.12 -11.05 -10.83
N LEU A 16 6.03 -10.76 -10.13
CA LEU A 16 4.86 -11.62 -10.04
C LEU A 16 3.75 -11.16 -10.99
N GLY A 17 3.65 -9.85 -11.23
CA GLY A 17 2.68 -9.26 -12.17
C GLY A 17 2.64 -9.91 -13.56
N PRO A 18 3.77 -10.10 -14.26
CA PRO A 18 3.74 -10.57 -15.65
C PRO A 18 3.25 -12.00 -15.80
N ALA A 19 3.54 -12.88 -14.83
CA ALA A 19 3.07 -14.26 -14.82
C ALA A 19 1.61 -14.36 -14.35
N ALA A 20 1.18 -13.43 -13.50
CA ALA A 20 -0.10 -13.50 -12.82
C ALA A 20 -1.21 -12.68 -13.49
N TRP A 21 -0.86 -11.83 -14.47
CA TRP A 21 -1.80 -11.12 -15.35
C TRP A 21 -2.20 -11.92 -16.60
N GLN A 22 -1.63 -13.11 -16.78
CA GLN A 22 -2.04 -14.00 -17.85
C GLN A 22 -3.32 -14.75 -17.44
N PRO A 23 -4.31 -14.87 -18.34
CA PRO A 23 -5.52 -15.64 -18.06
C PRO A 23 -5.17 -17.08 -17.64
N GLY A 24 -5.66 -17.51 -16.48
CA GLY A 24 -5.35 -18.83 -15.92
C GLY A 24 -3.98 -18.97 -15.24
N GLY A 25 -3.21 -17.87 -15.14
CA GLY A 25 -1.96 -17.82 -14.39
C GLY A 25 -2.21 -18.05 -12.90
N THR A 26 -1.34 -18.83 -12.25
CA THR A 26 -1.39 -19.04 -10.80
C THR A 26 -0.22 -18.33 -10.13
N LEU A 27 -0.47 -17.80 -8.94
CA LEU A 27 0.59 -17.25 -8.10
C LEU A 27 1.34 -18.39 -7.41
N PRO A 28 2.68 -18.42 -7.48
CA PRO A 28 3.46 -19.33 -6.64
C PRO A 28 3.31 -18.89 -5.18
N VAL A 29 2.40 -19.57 -4.45
CA VAL A 29 1.95 -19.20 -3.09
C VAL A 29 3.13 -19.01 -2.14
N GLY A 30 4.16 -19.88 -2.21
CA GLY A 30 5.36 -19.73 -1.39
C GLY A 30 6.10 -18.40 -1.61
N THR A 31 6.16 -17.92 -2.85
CA THR A 31 6.77 -16.62 -3.18
C THR A 31 5.93 -15.45 -2.68
N LEU A 32 4.60 -15.56 -2.79
CA LEU A 32 3.68 -14.56 -2.24
C LEU A 32 3.83 -14.45 -0.71
N ILE A 33 3.87 -15.59 -0.01
CA ILE A 33 4.07 -15.63 1.45
C ILE A 33 5.41 -14.99 1.83
N ALA A 34 6.50 -15.37 1.15
CA ALA A 34 7.81 -14.79 1.39
C ALA A 34 7.82 -13.27 1.18
N TYR A 35 7.18 -12.79 0.10
CA TYR A 35 7.02 -11.37 -0.18
C TYR A 35 6.23 -10.64 0.92
N LEU A 36 5.10 -11.21 1.37
CA LEU A 36 4.31 -10.63 2.45
C LEU A 36 5.12 -10.54 3.74
N PHE A 37 5.82 -11.62 4.10
CA PHE A 37 6.67 -11.65 5.28
C PHE A 37 7.78 -10.60 5.22
N LEU A 38 8.46 -10.48 4.08
CA LEU A 38 9.50 -9.48 3.87
C LEU A 38 8.96 -8.05 3.94
N THR A 39 7.78 -7.81 3.38
CA THR A 39 7.11 -6.50 3.41
C THR A 39 6.76 -6.10 4.84
N ILE A 40 6.20 -7.03 5.62
CA ILE A 40 5.84 -6.80 7.03
C ILE A 40 7.11 -6.61 7.87
N ALA A 41 8.07 -7.52 7.78
CA ALA A 41 9.33 -7.43 8.53
C ALA A 41 10.11 -6.15 8.20
N GLY A 42 10.21 -5.80 6.92
CA GLY A 42 10.84 -4.56 6.47
C GLY A 42 10.10 -3.32 6.96
N SER A 43 8.77 -3.37 7.02
CA SER A 43 7.94 -2.28 7.57
C SER A 43 8.23 -2.06 9.05
N ILE A 44 8.23 -3.14 9.83
CA ILE A 44 8.56 -3.10 11.26
C ILE A 44 9.98 -2.56 11.45
N LEU A 45 10.95 -3.03 10.67
CA LEU A 45 12.34 -2.59 10.76
C LEU A 45 12.49 -1.10 10.48
N VAL A 46 11.84 -0.59 9.42
CA VAL A 46 11.86 0.84 9.10
C VAL A 46 11.25 1.67 10.22
N GLN A 47 10.12 1.24 10.79
CA GLN A 47 9.49 1.94 11.92
C GLN A 47 10.40 1.92 13.16
N ALA A 48 11.01 0.77 13.48
CA ALA A 48 11.92 0.64 14.61
C ALA A 48 13.15 1.55 14.46
N VAL A 49 13.75 1.60 13.27
CA VAL A 49 14.89 2.49 12.99
C VAL A 49 14.49 3.96 13.11
N LEU A 50 13.32 4.34 12.60
CA LEU A 50 12.81 5.72 12.72
C LEU A 50 12.56 6.09 14.18
N ALA A 51 11.94 5.19 14.96
CA ALA A 51 11.70 5.40 16.38
C ALA A 51 13.00 5.53 17.19
N ILE A 52 14.03 4.73 16.86
CA ILE A 52 15.35 4.82 17.50
C ILE A 52 16.07 6.12 17.17
N ARG A 53 15.90 6.66 15.95
CA ARG A 53 16.54 7.91 15.53
C ARG A 53 15.82 9.14 16.09
N ASN A 54 14.49 9.11 16.19
CA ASN A 54 13.67 10.22 16.70
C ASN A 54 13.01 9.85 18.03
N ARG A 55 13.80 9.40 19.02
CA ARG A 55 13.25 8.88 20.31
C ARG A 55 12.32 9.86 21.04
N GLY A 56 12.59 11.16 20.95
CA GLY A 56 11.77 12.19 21.61
C GLY A 56 10.37 12.36 21.01
N GLU A 57 10.25 12.19 19.69
CA GLU A 57 9.00 12.31 18.94
C GLU A 57 8.25 10.97 18.83
N ALA A 58 8.96 9.85 18.99
CA ALA A 58 8.36 8.52 18.81
C ALA A 58 7.25 8.19 19.82
N GLY A 59 7.26 8.83 20.99
CA GLY A 59 6.26 8.67 22.03
C GLY A 59 5.33 9.86 22.22
N SER A 60 5.53 10.96 21.47
CA SER A 60 4.65 12.12 21.57
C SER A 60 3.32 11.85 20.84
N PRO A 61 2.19 12.34 21.37
CA PRO A 61 0.95 12.34 20.61
C PRO A 61 1.13 13.15 19.32
N ALA A 62 0.41 12.77 18.27
CA ALA A 62 0.43 13.50 17.02
C ALA A 62 -0.11 14.92 17.24
N ASP A 63 0.58 15.91 16.68
CA ASP A 63 0.13 17.30 16.72
C ASP A 63 -1.20 17.46 15.96
N GLU A 64 -1.99 18.49 16.28
CA GLU A 64 -3.27 18.76 15.60
C GLU A 64 -3.12 18.84 14.06
N ARG A 65 -2.00 19.39 13.60
CA ARG A 65 -1.67 19.50 12.17
C ARG A 65 -1.38 18.13 11.55
N GLU A 66 -0.64 17.28 12.25
CA GLU A 66 -0.34 15.92 11.78
C GLU A 66 -1.59 15.05 11.75
N ALA A 67 -2.47 15.20 12.76
CA ALA A 67 -3.75 14.53 12.81
C ALA A 67 -4.66 14.94 11.64
N ALA A 68 -4.78 16.25 11.36
CA ALA A 68 -5.58 16.76 10.24
C ALA A 68 -5.03 16.30 8.88
N ALA A 69 -3.71 16.40 8.67
CA ALA A 69 -3.05 15.94 7.45
C ALA A 69 -3.24 14.44 7.23
N SER A 70 -3.08 13.64 8.30
CA SER A 70 -3.30 12.20 8.26
C SER A 70 -4.75 11.84 7.93
N ALA A 71 -5.72 12.48 8.57
CA ALA A 71 -7.14 12.26 8.31
C ALA A 71 -7.51 12.53 6.85
N ARG A 72 -6.98 13.62 6.28
CA ARG A 72 -7.19 13.95 4.87
C ARG A 72 -6.54 12.94 3.93
N ALA A 73 -5.30 12.52 4.22
CA ALA A 73 -4.61 11.51 3.44
C ALA A 73 -5.34 10.14 3.48
N VAL A 74 -5.88 9.77 4.63
CA VAL A 74 -6.72 8.57 4.80
C VAL A 74 -8.00 8.66 3.96
N ALA A 75 -8.67 9.82 3.93
CA ALA A 75 -9.84 10.02 3.07
C ALA A 75 -9.48 9.85 1.58
N TRP A 76 -8.37 10.43 1.13
CA TRP A 76 -7.87 10.25 -0.24
C TRP A 76 -7.56 8.79 -0.57
N ALA A 77 -6.89 8.10 0.35
CA ALA A 77 -6.55 6.70 0.22
C ALA A 77 -7.80 5.81 0.17
N GLY A 78 -8.84 6.16 0.93
CA GLY A 78 -10.14 5.50 0.92
C GLY A 78 -10.86 5.68 -0.41
N HIS A 79 -10.91 6.89 -0.96
CA HIS A 79 -11.50 7.14 -2.28
C HIS A 79 -10.78 6.38 -3.39
N LEU A 80 -9.44 6.37 -3.38
CA LEU A 80 -8.65 5.60 -4.33
C LEU A 80 -8.95 4.10 -4.20
N LEU A 81 -8.97 3.58 -2.97
CA LEU A 81 -9.25 2.17 -2.73
C LEU A 81 -10.64 1.79 -3.25
N THR A 82 -11.68 2.56 -2.90
CA THR A 82 -13.04 2.34 -3.40
C THR A 82 -13.11 2.33 -4.92
N LEU A 83 -12.45 3.29 -5.59
CA LEU A 83 -12.41 3.33 -7.05
C LEU A 83 -11.79 2.06 -7.64
N VAL A 84 -10.67 1.59 -7.08
CA VAL A 84 -10.00 0.36 -7.55
C VAL A 84 -10.86 -0.87 -7.26
N LEU A 85 -11.43 -0.99 -6.05
CA LEU A 85 -12.27 -2.12 -5.66
C LEU A 85 -13.50 -2.25 -6.56
N VAL A 86 -14.20 -1.14 -6.79
CA VAL A 86 -15.39 -1.11 -7.66
C VAL A 86 -15.00 -1.43 -9.11
N GLY A 87 -13.93 -0.81 -9.62
CA GLY A 87 -13.44 -1.08 -10.98
C GLY A 87 -13.05 -2.54 -11.18
N ALA A 88 -12.32 -3.13 -10.21
CA ALA A 88 -11.91 -4.52 -10.24
C ALA A 88 -13.12 -5.48 -10.19
N LEU A 89 -14.13 -5.17 -9.38
CA LEU A 89 -15.34 -5.97 -9.29
C LEU A 89 -16.15 -5.93 -10.59
N LEU A 90 -16.34 -4.74 -11.16
CA LEU A 90 -17.03 -4.58 -12.45
C LEU A 90 -16.30 -5.34 -13.57
N TRP A 91 -14.97 -5.26 -13.59
CA TRP A 91 -14.16 -6.03 -14.54
C TRP A 91 -14.33 -7.53 -14.33
N PHE A 92 -14.31 -8.01 -13.08
CA PHE A 92 -14.53 -9.41 -12.74
C PHE A 92 -15.92 -9.91 -13.17
N MET A 93 -16.97 -9.11 -13.00
CA MET A 93 -18.32 -9.47 -13.46
C MET A 93 -18.39 -9.73 -14.97
N GLY A 94 -17.56 -9.05 -15.76
CA GLY A 94 -17.48 -9.24 -17.21
C GLY A 94 -16.59 -10.40 -17.67
N HIS A 95 -15.57 -10.77 -16.89
CA HIS A 95 -14.52 -11.71 -17.31
C HIS A 95 -14.47 -13.01 -16.52
N GLY A 96 -14.99 -13.04 -15.29
CA GLY A 96 -14.96 -14.21 -14.40
C GLY A 96 -13.57 -14.59 -13.87
N ASP A 97 -12.54 -13.76 -14.09
CA ASP A 97 -11.15 -14.07 -13.71
C ASP A 97 -10.85 -13.59 -12.27
N GLY A 98 -10.93 -14.54 -11.34
CA GLY A 98 -10.69 -14.30 -9.91
C GLY A 98 -9.22 -13.99 -9.58
N MET A 99 -8.27 -14.41 -10.41
CA MET A 99 -6.85 -14.11 -10.20
C MET A 99 -6.57 -12.65 -10.50
N MET A 100 -7.05 -12.15 -11.64
CA MET A 100 -6.95 -10.73 -11.95
C MET A 100 -7.67 -9.86 -10.90
N LEU A 101 -8.83 -10.31 -10.42
CA LEU A 101 -9.50 -9.66 -9.29
C LEU A 101 -8.56 -9.56 -8.08
N PHE A 102 -7.98 -10.67 -7.63
CA PHE A 102 -7.02 -10.67 -6.51
C PHE A 102 -5.88 -9.67 -6.73
N HIS A 103 -5.30 -9.62 -7.94
CA HIS A 103 -4.22 -8.68 -8.26
C HIS A 103 -4.65 -7.23 -8.19
N ALA A 104 -5.84 -6.90 -8.73
CA ALA A 104 -6.37 -5.55 -8.70
C ALA A 104 -6.69 -5.10 -7.27
N LEU A 105 -7.26 -5.98 -6.44
CA LEU A 105 -7.48 -5.73 -5.01
C LEU A 105 -6.15 -5.48 -4.29
N PHE A 106 -5.16 -6.35 -4.52
CA PHE A 106 -3.84 -6.24 -3.92
C PHE A 106 -3.11 -4.96 -4.35
N ALA A 107 -3.20 -4.60 -5.63
CA ALA A 107 -2.72 -3.33 -6.18
C ALA A 107 -3.36 -2.13 -5.48
N GLY A 108 -4.69 -2.17 -5.33
CA GLY A 108 -5.46 -1.12 -4.67
C GLY A 108 -5.06 -0.92 -3.22
N LEU A 109 -4.83 -2.00 -2.48
CA LEU A 109 -4.33 -1.94 -1.10
C LEU A 109 -2.95 -1.28 -1.02
N LEU A 110 -2.00 -1.72 -1.86
CA LEU A 110 -0.65 -1.12 -1.90
C LEU A 110 -0.70 0.36 -2.27
N ALA A 111 -1.49 0.72 -3.29
CA ALA A 111 -1.65 2.10 -3.74
C ALA A 111 -2.30 2.97 -2.66
N SER A 112 -3.33 2.46 -1.98
CA SER A 112 -3.99 3.14 -0.86
C SER A 112 -3.00 3.43 0.27
N GLN A 113 -2.19 2.44 0.69
CA GLN A 113 -1.16 2.64 1.71
C GLN A 113 -0.08 3.64 1.28
N ALA A 114 0.32 3.62 0.00
CA ALA A 114 1.22 4.63 -0.54
C ALA A 114 0.60 6.04 -0.47
N VAL A 115 -0.68 6.20 -0.79
CA VAL A 115 -1.39 7.49 -0.70
C VAL A 115 -1.47 7.98 0.74
N VAL A 116 -1.76 7.13 1.73
CA VAL A 116 -1.74 7.55 3.14
C VAL A 116 -0.37 8.13 3.48
N HIS A 117 0.70 7.37 3.28
CA HIS A 117 2.02 7.79 3.75
C HIS A 117 2.62 8.95 2.97
N LEU A 118 2.47 8.96 1.64
CA LEU A 118 2.99 10.03 0.78
C LEU A 118 2.10 11.27 0.85
N GLY A 119 0.79 11.09 0.95
CA GLY A 119 -0.19 12.15 1.12
C GLY A 119 0.03 12.93 2.41
N THR A 120 0.20 12.24 3.54
CA THR A 120 0.51 12.89 4.83
C THR A 120 1.82 13.68 4.73
N ALA A 121 2.88 13.07 4.22
CA ALA A 121 4.17 13.75 4.06
C ALA A 121 4.10 14.97 3.13
N TRP A 122 3.28 14.91 2.08
CA TRP A 122 3.08 15.99 1.12
C TRP A 122 2.25 17.14 1.72
N LEU A 123 1.18 16.84 2.45
CA LEU A 123 0.33 17.82 3.12
C LEU A 123 1.11 18.61 4.17
N LEU A 124 1.89 17.92 5.00
CA LEU A 124 2.73 18.54 6.02
C LEU A 124 3.76 19.51 5.43
N ARG A 125 4.39 19.14 4.29
CA ARG A 125 5.35 20.02 3.58
C ARG A 125 4.71 21.27 3.00
N ARG A 126 3.40 21.24 2.73
CA ARG A 126 2.65 22.35 2.14
C ARG A 126 1.89 23.17 3.19
N GLY A 127 1.94 22.80 4.46
CA GLY A 127 1.28 23.52 5.54
C GLY A 127 -0.24 23.33 5.59
N PHE A 128 -0.73 22.16 5.16
CA PHE A 128 -2.15 21.79 5.14
C PHE A 128 -2.51 20.81 6.26
#